data_AF-A0A7C6UFR9-F1
#
_entry.id   AF-A0A7C6UFR9-F1
#
_cell.length_a   1.000
_cell.length_b   1.000
_cell.length_c   1.000
_cell.angle_alpha   90.00
_cell.angle_beta   90.00
_cell.angle_gamma   90.00
#
_symmetry.space_group_name_H-M   'P 1'
#
loop_
_entity.id
_entity.type
_entity.pdbx_description
1 polymer ?
#
loop_
_entity_poly.entity_id
_entity_poly.type
_entity_poly.pdbx_seq_one_letter_code
_entity_poly.pdbx_strand_id
1 'polypeptide(L)'
;WHLALDAWARQRAGRPLTRALAGWGAAGLAVLALCWWDLVQFYLGLFMLWGLAEALRGKLAREDLWYRYVPMMAGLLAAAVRNPYLATHGFGVSPVMWLGWGVLLAGAPIAQRQSWVTRLVLALLPWLAGWALIGRYFPAYSHFSSLLWAKLRYLNIRPTDPACLTFTQRILWAPALNSTSWGLLWEWFPALLVLTGLAIWSLMKRVIRGRIIPDSFPFLLVLVAASFGAFVLFFRFHVWLVIFACAMVGLWVGQLDSRTQPGWKRSAAIALLAGGWALEAWQPWMGPLHRLWAPAKETAPDAPRWDGPLFWGRPNVYAEETDALMEHLRKFVAPEPVLANFGISAAIATYGGCPVVLHPKFETPEIRRKVQEYGEALFLGDEDEFRGWMEAQGATVYVHSMGEFATIQPGLQMRYMVNALEPATNAAARLFEQRPEELQHFQAQFANRKYRVFRLKNSTVAARMANHLAGQAQVALENGALNQAANRAAHALRLDAENETAQDVVRHASALLEAGVHAEDDLNDWADMPAWAPAQPWQEK
;
A
#
# COMPACT_ATOMS: atom_id res chain seq x y z
N TRP A 1 -5.89 -17.30 -11.39
CA TRP A 1 -6.66 -18.56 -11.27
C TRP A 1 -8.16 -18.39 -11.51
N HIS A 2 -8.84 -17.46 -10.84
CA HIS A 2 -10.27 -17.16 -11.07
C HIS A 2 -10.66 -17.09 -12.57
N LEU A 3 -10.01 -16.22 -13.34
CA LEU A 3 -10.28 -16.01 -14.78
C LEU A 3 -10.14 -17.28 -15.62
N ALA A 4 -9.18 -18.14 -15.29
CA ALA A 4 -8.94 -19.38 -16.02
C ALA A 4 -10.04 -20.41 -15.75
N LEU A 5 -10.46 -20.54 -14.49
CA LEU A 5 -11.53 -21.46 -14.09
C LEU A 5 -12.89 -21.00 -14.63
N ASP A 6 -13.15 -19.69 -14.65
CA ASP A 6 -14.33 -19.10 -15.27
C ASP A 6 -14.37 -19.33 -16.80
N ALA A 7 -13.24 -19.13 -17.49
CA ALA A 7 -13.13 -19.44 -18.92
C ALA A 7 -13.34 -20.94 -19.21
N TRP A 8 -12.80 -21.82 -18.37
CA TRP A 8 -12.99 -23.27 -18.48
C TRP A 8 -14.45 -23.69 -18.28
N ALA A 9 -15.13 -23.11 -17.28
CA ALA A 9 -16.54 -23.34 -17.01
C ALA A 9 -17.43 -23.05 -18.23
N ARG A 10 -17.08 -21.99 -18.99
CA ARG A 10 -17.81 -21.56 -20.20
C ARG A 10 -17.56 -22.46 -21.40
N GLN A 11 -16.31 -22.83 -21.65
CA GLN A 11 -15.93 -23.43 -22.93
C GLN A 11 -15.83 -24.96 -22.91
N ARG A 12 -15.61 -25.58 -21.74
CA ARG A 12 -15.25 -27.01 -21.67
C ARG A 12 -16.06 -27.83 -20.67
N ALA A 13 -16.66 -27.22 -19.66
CA ALA A 13 -17.53 -27.97 -18.75
C ALA A 13 -18.82 -28.36 -19.49
N GLY A 14 -18.94 -29.62 -19.88
CA GLY A 14 -20.12 -30.14 -20.60
C GLY A 14 -21.27 -30.55 -19.67
N ARG A 15 -20.98 -30.89 -18.41
CA ARG A 15 -21.99 -31.35 -17.43
C ARG A 15 -22.42 -30.22 -16.48
N PRO A 16 -23.70 -30.14 -16.07
CA PRO A 16 -24.19 -29.08 -15.19
C PRO A 16 -23.48 -29.06 -13.83
N LEU A 17 -23.20 -30.24 -13.25
CA LEU A 17 -22.42 -30.34 -12.00
C LEU A 17 -21.01 -29.77 -12.13
N THR A 18 -20.32 -30.06 -13.25
CA THR A 18 -18.96 -29.53 -13.48
C THR A 18 -18.96 -28.02 -13.69
N ARG A 19 -20.01 -27.47 -14.33
CA ARG A 19 -20.20 -26.01 -14.45
C ARG A 19 -20.45 -25.36 -13.10
N ALA A 20 -21.29 -25.98 -12.27
CA ALA A 20 -21.57 -25.50 -10.92
C ALA A 20 -20.32 -25.49 -10.04
N LEU A 21 -19.56 -26.59 -9.99
CA LEU A 21 -18.33 -26.68 -9.22
C LEU A 21 -17.28 -25.66 -9.66
N ALA A 22 -17.10 -25.49 -10.97
CA ALA A 22 -16.20 -24.47 -11.50
C ALA A 22 -16.66 -23.05 -11.19
N GLY A 23 -17.96 -22.79 -11.26
CA GLY A 23 -18.58 -21.52 -10.90
C GLY A 23 -18.33 -21.13 -9.44
N TRP A 24 -18.61 -22.04 -8.52
CA TRP A 24 -18.33 -21.87 -7.10
C TRP A 24 -16.83 -21.76 -6.80
N GLY A 25 -16.00 -22.57 -7.44
CA GLY A 25 -14.54 -22.47 -7.32
C GLY A 25 -14.01 -21.13 -7.84
N ALA A 26 -14.54 -20.64 -8.96
CA ALA A 26 -14.16 -19.34 -9.51
C ALA A 26 -14.59 -18.21 -8.56
N ALA A 27 -15.82 -18.23 -8.07
CA ALA A 27 -16.30 -17.28 -7.07
C ALA A 27 -15.43 -17.29 -5.80
N GLY A 28 -15.11 -18.47 -5.26
CA GLY A 28 -14.23 -18.62 -4.10
C GLY A 28 -12.86 -17.98 -4.32
N LEU A 29 -12.24 -18.23 -5.48
CA LEU A 29 -10.94 -17.63 -5.82
C LEU A 29 -11.02 -16.10 -5.97
N ALA A 30 -12.10 -15.56 -6.52
CA ALA A 30 -12.30 -14.11 -6.63
C ALA A 30 -12.51 -13.45 -5.26
N VAL A 31 -13.28 -14.10 -4.38
CA VAL A 31 -13.50 -13.66 -3.00
C VAL A 31 -12.22 -13.67 -2.20
N LEU A 32 -11.43 -14.75 -2.30
CA LEU A 32 -10.11 -14.81 -1.66
C LEU A 32 -9.20 -13.68 -2.16
N ALA A 33 -9.18 -13.44 -3.48
CA ALA A 33 -8.42 -12.32 -4.04
C ALA A 33 -8.89 -10.98 -3.47
N LEU A 34 -10.21 -10.75 -3.35
CA LEU A 34 -10.78 -9.54 -2.74
C LEU A 34 -10.38 -9.38 -1.27
N CYS A 35 -10.41 -10.47 -0.50
CA CYS A 35 -9.99 -10.47 0.90
C CYS A 35 -8.50 -10.11 1.07
N TRP A 36 -7.66 -10.45 0.09
CA TRP A 36 -6.23 -10.08 0.10
C TRP A 36 -5.95 -8.71 -0.49
N TRP A 37 -6.71 -8.28 -1.48
CA TRP A 37 -6.46 -7.02 -2.18
C TRP A 37 -7.75 -6.32 -2.59
N ASP A 38 -7.99 -5.17 -1.95
CA ASP A 38 -9.20 -4.39 -2.13
C ASP A 38 -9.40 -3.85 -3.56
N LEU A 39 -8.30 -3.66 -4.32
CA LEU A 39 -8.40 -3.20 -5.71
C LEU A 39 -9.07 -4.23 -6.65
N VAL A 40 -9.29 -5.47 -6.18
CA VAL A 40 -10.09 -6.48 -6.91
C VAL A 40 -11.52 -6.00 -7.15
N GLN A 41 -12.02 -5.05 -6.35
CA GLN A 41 -13.29 -4.37 -6.62
C GLN A 41 -13.36 -3.75 -8.02
N PHE A 42 -12.24 -3.26 -8.58
CA PHE A 42 -12.20 -2.72 -9.94
C PHE A 42 -12.59 -3.79 -10.98
N TYR A 43 -11.93 -4.95 -10.92
CA TYR A 43 -12.24 -6.06 -11.81
C TYR A 43 -13.68 -6.56 -11.60
N LEU A 44 -14.09 -6.76 -10.35
CA LEU A 44 -15.45 -7.21 -10.03
C LEU A 44 -16.51 -6.21 -10.52
N GLY A 45 -16.24 -4.91 -10.40
CA GLY A 45 -17.12 -3.86 -10.91
C GLY A 45 -17.30 -3.94 -12.42
N LEU A 46 -16.21 -4.08 -13.19
CA LEU A 46 -16.27 -4.26 -14.65
C LEU A 46 -16.98 -5.58 -15.03
N PHE A 47 -16.71 -6.65 -14.28
CA PHE A 47 -17.34 -7.94 -14.46
C PHE A 47 -18.87 -7.88 -14.25
N MET A 48 -19.33 -7.25 -13.16
CA MET A 48 -20.75 -7.05 -12.90
C MET A 48 -21.40 -6.09 -13.89
N LEU A 49 -20.70 -5.00 -14.28
CA LEU A 49 -21.20 -4.05 -15.27
C LEU A 49 -21.41 -4.71 -16.64
N TRP A 50 -20.51 -5.59 -17.05
CA TRP A 50 -20.67 -6.37 -18.28
C TRP A 50 -21.89 -7.30 -18.21
N GLY A 51 -22.03 -8.05 -17.10
CA GLY A 51 -23.21 -8.89 -16.87
C GLY A 51 -24.52 -8.10 -16.87
N LEU A 52 -24.49 -6.88 -16.33
CA LEU A 52 -25.65 -5.99 -16.32
C LEU A 52 -26.00 -5.53 -17.73
N ALA A 53 -24.99 -5.18 -18.55
CA ALA A 53 -25.20 -4.81 -19.94
C ALA A 53 -25.79 -5.97 -20.76
N GLU A 54 -25.32 -7.21 -20.54
CA GLU A 54 -25.90 -8.42 -21.15
C GLU A 54 -27.35 -8.65 -20.70
N ALA A 55 -27.62 -8.48 -19.40
CA ALA A 55 -28.97 -8.61 -18.84
C ALA A 55 -29.93 -7.57 -19.42
N LEU A 56 -29.52 -6.30 -19.50
CA LEU A 56 -30.34 -5.21 -20.09
C LEU A 56 -30.65 -5.45 -21.56
N ARG A 57 -29.71 -6.05 -22.30
CA ARG A 57 -29.89 -6.45 -23.71
C ARG A 57 -30.74 -7.70 -23.89
N GLY A 58 -31.11 -8.40 -22.82
CA GLY A 58 -31.87 -9.65 -22.89
C GLY A 58 -31.04 -10.84 -23.38
N LYS A 59 -29.70 -10.75 -23.25
CA LYS A 59 -28.75 -11.74 -23.76
C LYS A 59 -28.09 -12.55 -22.65
N LEU A 60 -28.50 -12.37 -21.40
CA LEU A 60 -27.91 -13.10 -20.28
C LEU A 60 -28.51 -14.51 -20.24
N ALA A 61 -27.67 -15.52 -20.50
CA ALA A 61 -28.09 -16.91 -20.43
C ALA A 61 -28.45 -17.32 -18.99
N ARG A 62 -29.48 -18.16 -18.84
CA ARG A 62 -29.86 -18.73 -17.54
C ARG A 62 -28.68 -19.43 -16.87
N GLU A 63 -27.85 -20.12 -17.66
CA GLU A 63 -26.68 -20.83 -17.15
C GLU A 63 -25.62 -19.88 -16.58
N ASP A 64 -25.32 -18.78 -17.28
CA ASP A 64 -24.39 -17.75 -16.77
C ASP A 64 -24.91 -17.14 -15.46
N LEU A 65 -26.22 -16.88 -15.35
CA LEU A 65 -26.82 -16.38 -14.11
C LEU A 65 -26.55 -17.34 -12.93
N TRP A 66 -26.93 -18.61 -13.08
CA TRP A 66 -26.90 -19.59 -11.98
C TRP A 66 -25.51 -20.13 -11.66
N TYR A 67 -24.61 -20.23 -12.64
CA TYR A 67 -23.29 -20.79 -12.44
C TYR A 67 -22.19 -19.73 -12.27
N ARG A 68 -22.43 -18.45 -12.63
CA ARG A 68 -21.42 -17.39 -12.53
C ARG A 68 -21.80 -16.31 -11.51
N TYR A 69 -22.94 -15.64 -11.74
CA TYR A 69 -23.29 -14.45 -10.98
C TYR A 69 -23.88 -14.79 -9.61
N VAL A 70 -24.71 -15.84 -9.50
CA VAL A 70 -25.25 -16.28 -8.20
C VAL A 70 -24.14 -16.76 -7.24
N PRO A 71 -23.22 -17.67 -7.63
CA PRO A 71 -22.11 -18.08 -6.77
C PRO A 71 -21.20 -16.90 -6.40
N MET A 72 -20.92 -16.01 -7.36
CA MET A 72 -20.12 -14.81 -7.10
C MET A 72 -20.79 -13.93 -6.04
N MET A 73 -22.07 -13.60 -6.22
CA MET A 73 -22.79 -12.74 -5.27
C MET A 73 -22.93 -13.37 -3.89
N ALA A 74 -23.17 -14.69 -3.81
CA ALA A 74 -23.18 -15.40 -2.53
C ALA A 74 -21.82 -15.32 -1.82
N GLY A 75 -20.73 -15.51 -2.56
CA GLY A 75 -19.37 -15.38 -2.05
C GLY A 75 -19.03 -13.96 -1.59
N LEU A 76 -19.38 -12.94 -2.39
CA LEU A 76 -19.15 -11.53 -2.05
C LEU A 76 -19.97 -11.09 -0.84
N LEU A 77 -21.22 -11.55 -0.71
CA LEU A 77 -22.05 -11.30 0.46
C LEU A 77 -21.46 -11.94 1.71
N ALA A 78 -21.00 -13.19 1.62
CA ALA A 78 -20.33 -13.87 2.72
C ALA A 78 -19.04 -13.13 3.14
N ALA A 79 -18.26 -12.65 2.18
CA ALA A 79 -17.06 -11.85 2.45
C ALA A 79 -17.38 -10.50 3.10
N ALA A 80 -18.43 -9.82 2.63
CA ALA A 80 -18.89 -8.54 3.19
C ALA A 80 -19.27 -8.64 4.67
N VAL A 81 -19.77 -9.80 5.11
CA VAL A 81 -20.18 -10.03 6.51
C VAL A 81 -19.04 -10.61 7.35
N ARG A 82 -18.26 -11.56 6.80
CA ARG A 82 -17.27 -12.33 7.57
C ARG A 82 -15.88 -11.75 7.60
N ASN A 83 -15.48 -10.97 6.60
CA ASN A 83 -14.17 -10.32 6.58
C ASN A 83 -14.26 -9.00 7.37
N PRO A 84 -13.54 -8.83 8.50
CA PRO A 84 -13.65 -7.62 9.33
C PRO A 84 -13.29 -6.34 8.58
N TYR A 85 -12.31 -6.40 7.68
CA TYR A 85 -11.91 -5.26 6.87
C TYR A 85 -13.02 -4.86 5.89
N LEU A 86 -13.59 -5.80 5.13
CA LEU A 86 -14.67 -5.48 4.17
C LEU A 86 -15.95 -5.01 4.89
N ALA A 87 -16.27 -5.59 6.04
CA ALA A 87 -17.42 -5.22 6.85
C ALA A 87 -17.30 -3.77 7.37
N THR A 88 -16.16 -3.42 7.97
CA THR A 88 -15.90 -2.08 8.50
C THR A 88 -15.86 -1.01 7.41
N HIS A 89 -15.42 -1.36 6.19
CA HIS A 89 -15.39 -0.44 5.05
C HIS A 89 -16.73 -0.39 4.28
N GLY A 90 -17.78 -1.03 4.81
CA GLY A 90 -19.12 -0.96 4.23
C GLY A 90 -19.25 -1.65 2.87
N PHE A 91 -18.40 -2.63 2.56
CA PHE A 91 -18.37 -3.29 1.25
C PHE A 91 -19.73 -3.88 0.84
N GLY A 92 -20.54 -4.34 1.81
CA GLY A 92 -21.89 -4.87 1.56
C GLY A 92 -22.85 -3.88 0.89
N VAL A 93 -22.58 -2.58 1.00
CA VAL A 93 -23.31 -1.49 0.32
C VAL A 93 -22.44 -0.77 -0.70
N SER A 94 -21.41 -1.42 -1.22
CA SER A 94 -20.57 -0.86 -2.28
C SER A 94 -21.28 -0.85 -3.65
N PRO A 95 -20.82 -0.01 -4.60
CA PRO A 95 -21.33 -0.02 -5.97
C PRO A 95 -21.21 -1.39 -6.66
N VAL A 96 -20.20 -2.20 -6.32
CA VAL A 96 -20.04 -3.57 -6.86
C VAL A 96 -21.20 -4.46 -6.43
N MET A 97 -21.63 -4.35 -5.17
CA MET A 97 -22.78 -5.10 -4.67
C MET A 97 -24.08 -4.65 -5.34
N TRP A 98 -24.29 -3.34 -5.54
CA TRP A 98 -25.48 -2.83 -6.22
C TRP A 98 -25.54 -3.26 -7.69
N LEU A 99 -24.41 -3.21 -8.40
CA LEU A 99 -24.30 -3.77 -9.74
C LEU A 99 -24.65 -5.25 -9.74
N GLY A 100 -24.06 -6.02 -8.82
CA GLY A 100 -24.31 -7.45 -8.71
C GLY A 100 -25.77 -7.81 -8.45
N TRP A 101 -26.43 -7.13 -7.51
CA TRP A 101 -27.88 -7.28 -7.30
C TRP A 101 -28.69 -6.88 -8.54
N GLY A 102 -28.28 -5.82 -9.24
CA GLY A 102 -28.88 -5.41 -10.51
C GLY A 102 -28.76 -6.51 -11.58
N VAL A 103 -27.62 -7.19 -11.67
CA VAL A 103 -27.44 -8.35 -12.57
C VAL A 103 -28.41 -9.47 -12.20
N LEU A 104 -28.55 -9.81 -10.91
CA LEU A 104 -29.44 -10.89 -10.49
C LEU A 104 -30.91 -10.59 -10.78
N LEU A 105 -31.36 -9.36 -10.51
CA LEU A 105 -32.76 -8.95 -10.73
C LEU A 105 -33.09 -8.80 -12.21
N ALA A 106 -32.30 -8.03 -12.96
CA ALA A 106 -32.52 -7.83 -14.39
C ALA A 106 -32.24 -9.10 -15.20
N GLY A 107 -31.31 -9.94 -14.74
CA GLY A 107 -30.90 -11.20 -15.35
C GLY A 107 -31.81 -12.38 -15.03
N ALA A 108 -32.75 -12.24 -14.10
CA ALA A 108 -33.66 -13.32 -13.72
C ALA A 108 -34.44 -13.85 -14.95
N PRO A 109 -34.72 -15.16 -15.06
CA PRO A 109 -35.37 -15.74 -16.24
C PRO A 109 -36.72 -15.10 -16.59
N ILE A 110 -37.46 -14.63 -15.58
CA ILE A 110 -38.72 -13.91 -15.76
C ILE A 110 -38.44 -12.53 -16.35
N ALA A 111 -37.48 -11.77 -15.81
CA ALA A 111 -37.11 -10.45 -16.29
C ALA A 111 -36.53 -10.46 -17.71
N GLN A 112 -35.77 -11.49 -18.08
CA GLN A 112 -35.21 -11.64 -19.42
C GLN A 112 -36.27 -11.77 -20.51
N ARG A 113 -37.49 -12.24 -20.17
CA ARG A 113 -38.65 -12.33 -21.09
C ARG A 113 -39.43 -11.02 -21.21
N GLN A 114 -39.15 -10.03 -20.37
CA GLN A 114 -39.86 -8.76 -20.33
C GLN A 114 -39.20 -7.70 -21.21
N SER A 115 -39.88 -6.55 -21.34
CA SER A 115 -39.39 -5.38 -22.05
C SER A 115 -38.08 -4.84 -21.44
N TRP A 116 -37.29 -4.15 -22.26
CA TRP A 116 -36.03 -3.52 -21.83
C TRP A 116 -36.23 -2.52 -20.68
N VAL A 117 -37.38 -1.83 -20.63
CA VAL A 117 -37.75 -0.89 -19.56
C VAL A 117 -37.87 -1.62 -18.23
N THR A 118 -38.56 -2.76 -18.19
CA THR A 118 -38.70 -3.57 -16.97
C THR A 118 -37.33 -3.99 -16.44
N ARG A 119 -36.44 -4.44 -17.34
CA ARG A 119 -35.06 -4.81 -16.98
C ARG A 119 -34.26 -3.63 -16.47
N LEU A 120 -34.43 -2.44 -17.04
CA LEU A 120 -33.78 -1.22 -16.58
C LEU A 120 -34.25 -0.81 -15.18
N VAL A 121 -35.56 -0.85 -14.91
CA VAL A 121 -36.09 -0.54 -13.56
C VAL A 121 -35.53 -1.52 -12.53
N LEU A 122 -35.54 -2.82 -12.84
CA LEU A 122 -34.97 -3.86 -11.97
C LEU A 122 -33.46 -3.69 -11.75
N ALA A 123 -32.73 -3.23 -12.77
CA ALA A 123 -31.30 -2.91 -12.66
C ALA A 123 -31.02 -1.70 -11.76
N LEU A 124 -31.90 -0.67 -11.78
CA LEU A 124 -31.73 0.58 -11.03
C LEU A 124 -32.25 0.50 -9.58
N LEU A 125 -33.15 -0.42 -9.27
CA LEU A 125 -33.73 -0.54 -7.92
C LEU A 125 -32.67 -0.75 -6.82
N PRO A 126 -31.65 -1.62 -6.99
CA PRO A 126 -30.56 -1.73 -6.01
C PRO A 126 -29.71 -0.46 -5.86
N TRP A 127 -29.60 0.35 -6.92
CA TRP A 127 -28.87 1.61 -6.87
C TRP A 127 -29.62 2.65 -6.03
N LEU A 128 -30.95 2.71 -6.15
CA LEU A 128 -31.78 3.60 -5.33
C LEU A 128 -31.71 3.21 -3.84
N ALA A 129 -31.83 1.91 -3.54
CA ALA A 129 -31.68 1.40 -2.16
C ALA A 129 -30.26 1.63 -1.62
N GLY A 130 -29.26 1.43 -2.49
CA GLY A 130 -27.86 1.66 -2.19
C GLY A 130 -27.54 3.13 -1.88
N TRP A 131 -28.08 4.05 -2.67
CA TRP A 131 -27.90 5.49 -2.48
C TRP A 131 -28.32 5.94 -1.08
N ALA A 132 -29.42 5.41 -0.55
CA ALA A 132 -29.87 5.69 0.82
C ALA A 132 -28.86 5.24 1.90
N LEU A 133 -27.98 4.28 1.59
CA LEU A 133 -26.97 3.72 2.50
C LEU A 133 -25.54 4.15 2.17
N ILE A 134 -25.36 5.05 1.18
CA ILE A 134 -24.04 5.42 0.66
C ILE A 134 -23.11 6.02 1.72
N GLY A 135 -23.68 6.65 2.75
CA GLY A 135 -22.94 7.21 3.89
C GLY A 135 -22.09 6.19 4.67
N ARG A 136 -22.36 4.88 4.55
CA ARG A 136 -21.54 3.83 5.17
C ARG A 136 -20.28 3.45 4.38
N TYR A 137 -20.27 3.73 3.07
CA TYR A 137 -19.17 3.38 2.16
C TYR A 137 -18.36 4.62 1.75
N PHE A 138 -19.04 5.75 1.53
CA PHE A 138 -18.45 6.95 0.96
C PHE A 138 -17.31 7.57 1.79
N PRO A 139 -17.34 7.62 3.14
CA PRO A 139 -16.25 8.22 3.93
C PRO A 139 -14.91 7.48 3.77
N ALA A 140 -14.96 6.17 3.54
CA ALA A 140 -13.77 5.35 3.34
C ALA A 140 -13.14 5.58 1.97
N TYR A 141 -13.93 5.73 0.88
CA TYR A 141 -13.40 5.74 -0.50
C TYR A 141 -13.51 7.08 -1.25
N SER A 142 -14.17 8.10 -0.67
CA SER A 142 -14.36 9.41 -1.33
C SER A 142 -13.04 10.09 -1.72
N HIS A 143 -11.95 9.82 -0.99
CA HIS A 143 -10.62 10.35 -1.27
C HIS A 143 -10.04 9.89 -2.62
N PHE A 144 -10.39 8.70 -3.10
CA PHE A 144 -10.02 8.25 -4.45
C PHE A 144 -10.79 9.03 -5.52
N SER A 145 -12.08 9.28 -5.30
CA SER A 145 -12.89 10.08 -6.23
C SER A 145 -12.44 11.54 -6.30
N SER A 146 -12.02 12.11 -5.16
CA SER A 146 -11.49 13.49 -5.12
C SER A 146 -10.13 13.59 -5.85
N LEU A 147 -9.28 12.56 -5.76
CA LEU A 147 -8.05 12.48 -6.53
C LEU A 147 -8.31 12.29 -8.03
N LEU A 148 -9.25 11.40 -8.40
CA LEU A 148 -9.65 11.22 -9.80
C LEU A 148 -10.14 12.54 -10.39
N TRP A 149 -10.98 13.28 -9.68
CA TRP A 149 -11.45 14.59 -10.11
C TRP A 149 -10.29 15.59 -10.28
N ALA A 150 -9.34 15.63 -9.33
CA ALA A 150 -8.16 16.48 -9.46
C ALA A 150 -7.33 16.12 -10.70
N LYS A 151 -7.10 14.84 -10.96
CA LYS A 151 -6.40 14.37 -12.17
C LYS A 151 -7.14 14.79 -13.44
N LEU A 152 -8.46 14.67 -13.49
CA LEU A 152 -9.22 15.14 -14.66
C LEU A 152 -9.15 16.66 -14.82
N ARG A 153 -9.30 17.42 -13.73
CA ARG A 153 -9.23 18.89 -13.72
C ARG A 153 -7.88 19.42 -14.19
N TYR A 154 -6.79 18.78 -13.80
CA TYR A 154 -5.42 19.19 -14.13
C TYR A 154 -4.79 18.33 -15.24
N LEU A 155 -5.60 17.64 -16.05
CA LEU A 155 -5.16 16.82 -17.19
C LEU A 155 -4.04 15.82 -16.84
N ASN A 156 -4.13 15.23 -15.65
CA ASN A 156 -3.19 14.27 -15.08
C ASN A 156 -1.78 14.82 -14.85
N ILE A 157 -1.61 16.16 -14.87
CA ILE A 157 -0.37 16.85 -14.51
C ILE A 157 -0.53 17.39 -13.09
N ARG A 158 0.42 17.05 -12.21
CA ARG A 158 0.39 17.52 -10.84
C ARG A 158 0.82 19.00 -10.79
N PRO A 159 0.01 19.91 -10.22
CA PRO A 159 0.37 21.33 -10.11
C PRO A 159 1.68 21.54 -9.30
N THR A 160 2.47 22.53 -9.69
CA THR A 160 3.66 22.95 -8.93
C THR A 160 3.29 23.71 -7.66
N ASP A 161 2.21 24.49 -7.71
CA ASP A 161 1.62 25.17 -6.55
C ASP A 161 0.71 24.21 -5.77
N PRO A 162 1.06 23.86 -4.50
CA PRO A 162 0.24 22.98 -3.69
C PRO A 162 -1.12 23.57 -3.31
N ALA A 163 -1.31 24.89 -3.30
CA ALA A 163 -2.57 25.53 -2.90
C ALA A 163 -3.74 25.16 -3.85
N CYS A 164 -3.42 24.75 -5.08
CA CYS A 164 -4.39 24.28 -6.08
C CYS A 164 -5.07 22.94 -5.71
N LEU A 165 -4.52 22.19 -4.77
CA LEU A 165 -5.01 20.87 -4.37
C LEU A 165 -5.38 20.87 -2.88
N THR A 166 -6.26 19.96 -2.47
CA THR A 166 -6.49 19.68 -1.04
C THR A 166 -5.39 18.78 -0.48
N PHE A 167 -5.18 18.80 0.85
CA PHE A 167 -4.20 17.91 1.51
C PHE A 167 -4.33 16.45 1.06
N THR A 168 -5.56 15.94 1.06
CA THR A 168 -5.86 14.55 0.65
C THR A 168 -5.46 14.27 -0.79
N GLN A 169 -5.69 15.22 -1.72
CA GLN A 169 -5.26 15.07 -3.11
C GLN A 169 -3.73 15.09 -3.23
N ARG A 170 -3.03 15.95 -2.48
CA ARG A 170 -1.57 16.06 -2.53
C ARG A 170 -0.87 14.81 -2.01
N ILE A 171 -1.31 14.29 -0.86
CA ILE A 171 -0.69 13.12 -0.23
C ILE A 171 -0.99 11.82 -0.99
N LEU A 172 -2.17 11.70 -1.61
CA LEU A 172 -2.53 10.53 -2.39
C LEU A 172 -1.94 10.54 -3.81
N TRP A 173 -1.60 11.71 -4.37
CA TRP A 173 -0.92 11.81 -5.68
C TRP A 173 0.58 11.47 -5.57
N ALA A 174 0.88 10.38 -4.87
CA ALA A 174 2.21 9.80 -4.62
C ALA A 174 2.51 8.67 -5.64
N PRO A 175 3.74 8.11 -5.70
CA PRO A 175 4.20 7.23 -6.78
C PRO A 175 3.26 6.07 -7.17
N ALA A 176 2.61 5.44 -6.18
CA ALA A 176 1.65 4.36 -6.47
C ALA A 176 0.41 4.83 -7.25
N LEU A 177 -0.05 6.07 -7.03
CA LEU A 177 -1.19 6.66 -7.71
C LEU A 177 -0.76 7.80 -8.64
N ASN A 178 0.52 7.83 -9.02
CA ASN A 178 1.03 8.82 -9.94
C ASN A 178 0.48 8.58 -11.35
N SER A 179 0.48 9.65 -12.12
CA SER A 179 0.18 9.66 -13.53
C SER A 179 1.25 8.88 -14.29
N THR A 180 0.85 8.06 -15.24
CA THR A 180 1.81 7.33 -16.08
C THR A 180 2.41 8.27 -17.12
N SER A 181 3.75 8.23 -17.26
CA SER A 181 4.48 8.93 -18.31
C SER A 181 4.82 7.99 -19.47
N TRP A 182 5.16 8.56 -20.63
CA TRP A 182 5.66 7.77 -21.77
C TRP A 182 6.91 6.97 -21.42
N GLY A 183 7.80 7.52 -20.58
CA GLY A 183 8.97 6.81 -20.08
C GLY A 183 8.58 5.58 -19.27
N LEU A 184 7.67 5.71 -18.30
CA LEU A 184 7.19 4.59 -17.48
C LEU A 184 6.48 3.52 -18.31
N LEU A 185 5.73 3.92 -19.35
CA LEU A 185 5.04 2.98 -20.22
C LEU A 185 6.02 2.08 -20.97
N TRP A 186 7.06 2.66 -21.57
CA TRP A 186 8.05 1.90 -22.34
C TRP A 186 9.09 1.21 -21.47
N GLU A 187 9.33 1.74 -20.28
CA GLU A 187 10.04 1.03 -19.23
C GLU A 187 9.26 -0.25 -18.90
N TRP A 188 8.02 -0.17 -18.43
CA TRP A 188 7.32 -1.35 -17.91
C TRP A 188 6.70 -2.28 -18.98
N PHE A 189 6.50 -1.80 -20.21
CA PHE A 189 5.82 -2.55 -21.27
C PHE A 189 6.46 -2.41 -22.67
N PRO A 190 7.77 -2.70 -22.83
CA PRO A 190 8.47 -2.53 -24.10
C PRO A 190 7.88 -3.34 -25.27
N ALA A 191 7.32 -4.53 -25.01
CA ALA A 191 6.74 -5.40 -26.03
C ALA A 191 5.27 -5.75 -25.79
N LEU A 192 4.82 -5.87 -24.54
CA LEU A 192 3.50 -6.38 -24.18
C LEU A 192 2.38 -5.52 -24.78
N LEU A 193 2.50 -4.19 -24.73
CA LEU A 193 1.51 -3.29 -25.32
C LEU A 193 1.49 -3.37 -26.84
N VAL A 194 2.66 -3.51 -27.49
CA VAL A 194 2.76 -3.69 -28.94
C VAL A 194 2.09 -5.00 -29.35
N LEU A 195 2.42 -6.11 -28.66
CA LEU A 195 1.81 -7.42 -28.88
C LEU A 195 0.29 -7.38 -28.66
N THR A 196 -0.16 -6.66 -27.64
CA THR A 196 -1.59 -6.50 -27.34
C THR A 196 -2.30 -5.69 -28.43
N GLY A 197 -1.69 -4.62 -28.93
CA GLY A 197 -2.19 -3.85 -30.06
C GLY A 197 -2.32 -4.71 -31.33
N LEU A 198 -1.30 -5.52 -31.64
CA LEU A 198 -1.33 -6.48 -32.75
C LEU A 198 -2.42 -7.54 -32.57
N ALA A 199 -2.60 -8.05 -31.36
CA ALA A 199 -3.66 -9.01 -31.02
C ALA A 199 -5.05 -8.42 -31.25
N ILE A 200 -5.31 -7.22 -30.71
CA ILE A 200 -6.59 -6.49 -30.88
C ILE A 200 -6.85 -6.22 -32.36
N TRP A 201 -5.86 -5.70 -33.09
CA TRP A 201 -5.98 -5.42 -34.52
C TRP A 201 -6.32 -6.68 -35.33
N SER A 202 -5.65 -7.79 -35.06
CA SER A 202 -5.88 -9.06 -35.75
C SER A 202 -7.27 -9.62 -35.47
N LEU A 203 -7.71 -9.60 -34.21
CA LEU A 203 -9.04 -10.07 -33.80
C LEU A 203 -10.15 -9.16 -34.35
N MET A 204 -9.97 -7.84 -34.30
CA MET A 204 -10.92 -6.87 -34.84
C MET A 204 -11.08 -6.99 -36.36
N LYS A 205 -9.99 -7.26 -37.10
CA LYS A 205 -10.06 -7.57 -38.53
C LYS A 205 -10.92 -8.81 -38.83
N ARG A 206 -10.93 -9.81 -37.95
CA ARG A 206 -11.79 -11.00 -38.10
C ARG A 206 -13.26 -10.64 -37.88
N VAL A 207 -13.57 -9.79 -36.90
CA VAL A 207 -14.93 -9.25 -36.66
C VAL A 207 -15.44 -8.53 -37.91
N ILE A 208 -14.66 -7.59 -38.44
CA ILE A 208 -15.03 -6.80 -39.62
C ILE A 208 -15.25 -7.69 -40.85
N ARG A 209 -14.46 -8.76 -40.98
CA ARG A 209 -14.60 -9.75 -42.06
C ARG A 209 -15.69 -10.80 -41.82
N GLY A 210 -16.55 -10.61 -40.81
CA GLY A 210 -17.66 -11.51 -40.51
C GLY A 210 -17.23 -12.92 -40.09
N ARG A 211 -15.98 -13.10 -39.64
CA ARG A 211 -15.50 -14.41 -39.18
C ARG A 211 -15.95 -14.66 -37.75
N ILE A 212 -16.13 -15.94 -37.41
CA ILE A 212 -16.44 -16.37 -36.05
C ILE A 212 -15.32 -15.91 -35.12
N ILE A 213 -15.70 -15.17 -34.08
CA ILE A 213 -14.81 -14.72 -33.01
C ILE A 213 -15.16 -15.42 -31.70
N PRO A 214 -14.20 -15.62 -30.79
CA PRO A 214 -14.50 -16.11 -29.46
C PRO A 214 -15.40 -15.13 -28.70
N ASP A 215 -16.43 -15.66 -28.02
CA ASP A 215 -17.35 -14.87 -27.18
C ASP A 215 -16.64 -14.09 -26.06
N SER A 216 -15.44 -14.51 -25.68
CA SER A 216 -14.61 -13.84 -24.67
C SER A 216 -13.97 -12.53 -25.17
N PHE A 217 -13.85 -12.32 -26.49
CA PHE A 217 -13.11 -11.17 -27.04
C PHE A 217 -13.72 -9.80 -26.65
N PRO A 218 -15.04 -9.55 -26.78
CA PRO A 218 -15.60 -8.24 -26.46
C PRO A 218 -15.42 -7.84 -24.99
N PHE A 219 -15.65 -8.77 -24.07
CA PHE A 219 -15.46 -8.51 -22.63
C PHE A 219 -13.98 -8.26 -22.31
N LEU A 220 -13.08 -9.06 -22.87
CA LEU A 220 -11.65 -8.88 -22.66
C LEU A 220 -11.12 -7.56 -23.23
N LEU A 221 -11.67 -7.09 -24.35
CA LEU A 221 -11.36 -5.79 -24.91
C LEU A 221 -11.78 -4.66 -23.94
N VAL A 222 -12.95 -4.77 -23.31
CA VAL A 222 -13.40 -3.82 -22.28
C VAL A 222 -12.45 -3.82 -21.08
N LEU A 223 -12.03 -5.00 -20.61
CA LEU A 223 -11.09 -5.12 -19.49
C LEU A 223 -9.73 -4.47 -19.80
N VAL A 224 -9.18 -4.72 -21.00
CA VAL A 224 -7.94 -4.10 -21.45
C VAL A 224 -8.09 -2.59 -21.57
N ALA A 225 -9.16 -2.11 -22.22
CA ALA A 225 -9.39 -0.68 -22.43
C ALA A 225 -9.59 0.08 -21.11
N ALA A 226 -10.42 -0.46 -20.21
CA ALA A 226 -10.64 0.12 -18.89
C ALA A 226 -9.37 0.11 -18.04
N SER A 227 -8.60 -0.97 -18.07
CA SER A 227 -7.33 -1.06 -17.32
C SER A 227 -6.25 -0.17 -17.90
N PHE A 228 -6.19 0.02 -19.22
CA PHE A 228 -5.28 0.95 -19.85
C PHE A 228 -5.63 2.41 -19.50
N GLY A 229 -6.91 2.79 -19.57
CA GLY A 229 -7.38 4.11 -19.15
C GLY A 229 -7.10 4.37 -17.67
N ALA A 230 -7.37 3.38 -16.81
CA ALA A 230 -7.05 3.47 -15.38
C ALA A 230 -5.53 3.53 -15.14
N PHE A 231 -4.70 2.80 -15.90
CA PHE A 231 -3.24 2.84 -15.83
C PHE A 231 -2.67 4.20 -16.20
N VAL A 232 -3.21 4.86 -17.23
CA VAL A 232 -2.81 6.22 -17.60
C VAL A 232 -3.00 7.17 -16.41
N LEU A 233 -4.15 7.06 -15.73
CA LEU A 233 -4.47 7.89 -14.57
C LEU A 233 -3.72 7.45 -13.31
N PHE A 234 -3.51 6.16 -13.11
CA PHE A 234 -2.99 5.58 -11.87
C PHE A 234 -2.03 4.44 -12.20
N PHE A 235 -0.73 4.69 -12.02
CA PHE A 235 0.31 3.72 -12.34
C PHE A 235 0.08 2.33 -11.71
N ARG A 236 -0.45 2.23 -10.48
CA ARG A 236 -0.77 0.95 -9.81
C ARG A 236 -1.71 0.01 -10.59
N PHE A 237 -2.47 0.52 -11.56
CA PHE A 237 -3.33 -0.30 -12.42
C PHE A 237 -2.56 -1.06 -13.52
N HIS A 238 -1.24 -0.89 -13.61
CA HIS A 238 -0.36 -1.69 -14.46
C HIS A 238 -0.56 -3.20 -14.25
N VAL A 239 -0.85 -3.64 -13.01
CA VAL A 239 -1.11 -5.06 -12.68
C VAL A 239 -2.32 -5.60 -13.45
N TRP A 240 -3.42 -4.84 -13.51
CA TRP A 240 -4.61 -5.24 -14.26
C TRP A 240 -4.36 -5.24 -15.77
N LEU A 241 -3.67 -4.21 -16.26
CA LEU A 241 -3.28 -4.09 -17.64
C LEU A 241 -2.46 -5.31 -18.10
N VAL A 242 -1.45 -5.73 -17.33
CA VAL A 242 -0.64 -6.93 -17.60
C VAL A 242 -1.50 -8.17 -17.72
N ILE A 243 -2.36 -8.43 -16.73
CA ILE A 243 -3.15 -9.66 -16.67
C ILE A 243 -4.07 -9.76 -17.89
N PHE A 244 -4.76 -8.67 -18.24
CA PHE A 244 -5.70 -8.68 -19.36
C PHE A 244 -5.01 -8.59 -20.73
N ALA A 245 -3.87 -7.88 -20.82
CA ALA A 245 -3.02 -7.88 -22.00
C ALA A 245 -2.51 -9.30 -22.33
N CYS A 246 -1.97 -10.01 -21.33
CA CYS A 246 -1.55 -11.40 -21.46
C CYS A 246 -2.69 -12.31 -21.89
N ALA A 247 -3.89 -12.14 -21.32
CA ALA A 247 -5.07 -12.89 -21.73
C ALA A 247 -5.48 -12.58 -23.18
N MET A 248 -5.37 -11.31 -23.62
CA MET A 248 -5.70 -10.89 -24.99
C MET A 248 -4.73 -11.47 -26.01
N VAL A 249 -3.42 -11.41 -25.71
CA VAL A 249 -2.38 -12.05 -26.52
C VAL A 249 -2.59 -13.56 -26.55
N GLY A 250 -2.87 -14.20 -25.41
CA GLY A 250 -3.18 -15.63 -25.33
C GLY A 250 -4.39 -16.03 -26.18
N LEU A 251 -5.46 -15.22 -26.16
CA LEU A 251 -6.63 -15.42 -27.00
C LEU A 251 -6.27 -15.33 -28.48
N TRP A 252 -5.48 -14.34 -28.89
CA TRP A 252 -5.03 -14.18 -30.27
C TRP A 252 -4.21 -15.38 -30.75
N VAL A 253 -3.30 -15.88 -29.91
CA VAL A 253 -2.45 -17.04 -30.22
C VAL A 253 -3.24 -18.33 -30.28
N GLY A 254 -4.19 -18.53 -29.36
CA GLY A 254 -5.10 -19.68 -29.38
C GLY A 254 -5.97 -19.75 -30.64
N GLN A 255 -6.08 -18.64 -31.38
CA GLN A 255 -6.78 -18.54 -32.66
C GLN A 255 -5.88 -18.77 -33.89
N LEU A 256 -4.60 -19.07 -33.69
CA LEU A 256 -3.66 -19.49 -34.72
C LEU A 256 -3.77 -21.01 -34.88
N ASP A 257 -4.82 -21.46 -35.57
CA ASP A 257 -5.04 -22.87 -35.84
C ASP A 257 -3.97 -23.45 -36.79
N SER A 258 -3.41 -24.59 -36.38
CA SER A 258 -2.45 -25.40 -37.15
C SER A 258 -2.96 -25.87 -38.51
N ARG A 259 -4.29 -25.94 -38.70
CA ARG A 259 -4.92 -26.50 -39.90
C ARG A 259 -5.21 -25.48 -41.00
N THR A 260 -5.22 -24.18 -40.68
CA THR A 260 -5.70 -23.13 -41.60
C THR A 260 -4.64 -22.09 -41.98
N GLN A 261 -3.48 -22.09 -41.32
CA GLN A 261 -2.40 -21.13 -41.60
C GLN A 261 -1.11 -21.83 -42.05
N PRO A 262 -0.35 -21.22 -43.01
CA PRO A 262 0.97 -21.70 -43.38
C PRO A 262 1.89 -21.80 -42.15
N GLY A 263 2.63 -22.91 -42.02
CA GLY A 263 3.48 -23.20 -40.86
C GLY A 263 4.43 -22.06 -40.48
N TRP A 264 4.96 -21.33 -41.47
CA TRP A 264 5.86 -20.20 -41.24
C TRP A 264 5.20 -19.01 -40.52
N LYS A 265 3.91 -18.73 -40.74
CA LYS A 265 3.19 -17.63 -40.05
C LYS A 265 3.00 -17.93 -38.58
N ARG A 266 2.76 -19.21 -38.26
CA ARG A 266 2.66 -19.69 -36.88
C ARG A 266 4.02 -19.63 -36.19
N SER A 267 5.07 -20.13 -36.84
CA SER A 267 6.44 -20.05 -36.31
C SER A 267 6.88 -18.61 -36.10
N ALA A 268 6.57 -17.69 -37.03
CA ALA A 268 6.86 -16.27 -36.89
C ALA A 268 6.10 -15.63 -35.72
N ALA A 269 4.82 -15.95 -35.53
CA ALA A 269 4.04 -15.46 -34.39
C ALA A 269 4.59 -15.99 -33.06
N ILE A 270 4.96 -17.28 -32.99
CA ILE A 270 5.59 -17.87 -31.80
C ILE A 270 6.95 -17.24 -31.52
N ALA A 271 7.79 -17.03 -32.54
CA ALA A 271 9.08 -16.37 -32.41
C ALA A 271 8.93 -14.91 -31.95
N LEU A 272 7.95 -14.18 -32.48
CA LEU A 272 7.62 -12.82 -32.04
C LEU A 272 7.19 -12.77 -30.58
N LEU A 273 6.39 -13.74 -30.13
CA LEU A 273 6.01 -13.86 -28.73
C LEU A 273 7.20 -14.22 -27.86
N ALA A 274 7.97 -15.25 -28.21
CA ALA A 274 9.14 -15.64 -27.45
C ALA A 274 10.14 -14.47 -27.33
N GLY A 275 10.38 -13.73 -28.41
CA GLY A 275 11.22 -12.53 -28.41
C GLY A 275 10.65 -11.39 -27.58
N GLY A 276 9.34 -11.12 -27.70
CA GLY A 276 8.68 -10.07 -26.92
C GLY A 276 8.63 -10.39 -25.42
N TRP A 277 8.35 -11.64 -25.05
CA TRP A 277 8.37 -12.10 -23.66
C TRP A 277 9.79 -12.14 -23.10
N ALA A 278 10.78 -12.52 -23.91
CA ALA A 278 12.18 -12.42 -23.52
C ALA A 278 12.58 -10.96 -23.28
N LEU A 279 12.12 -10.02 -24.11
CA LEU A 279 12.38 -8.60 -23.90
C LEU A 279 11.74 -8.07 -22.61
N GLU A 280 10.47 -8.41 -22.36
CA GLU A 280 9.75 -8.09 -21.12
C GLU A 280 10.44 -8.69 -19.89
N ALA A 281 10.85 -9.96 -19.97
CA ALA A 281 11.56 -10.64 -18.89
C ALA A 281 12.98 -10.10 -18.68
N TRP A 282 13.63 -9.60 -19.74
CA TRP A 282 15.00 -9.09 -19.68
C TRP A 282 15.09 -7.65 -19.15
N GLN A 283 14.04 -6.86 -19.37
CA GLN A 283 14.02 -5.43 -19.05
C GLN A 283 14.24 -5.12 -17.55
N PRO A 284 13.66 -5.87 -16.59
CA PRO A 284 13.97 -5.72 -15.16
C PRO A 284 15.42 -6.08 -14.78
N TRP A 285 16.10 -6.93 -15.56
CA TRP A 285 17.40 -7.52 -15.19
C TRP A 285 18.60 -6.79 -15.79
N MET A 286 18.52 -6.29 -17.03
CA MET A 286 19.65 -5.59 -17.67
C MET A 286 19.27 -4.41 -18.57
N GLY A 287 17.99 -4.01 -18.60
CA GLY A 287 17.39 -3.15 -19.64
C GLY A 287 18.25 -1.96 -20.12
N PRO A 288 18.71 -1.95 -21.38
CA PRO A 288 19.39 -0.79 -21.99
C PRO A 288 18.47 0.43 -22.12
N LEU A 289 17.15 0.26 -22.25
CA LEU A 289 16.18 1.36 -22.27
C LEU A 289 16.06 2.07 -20.91
N HIS A 290 16.13 1.34 -19.79
CA HIS A 290 16.21 1.93 -18.46
C HIS A 290 17.49 2.76 -18.30
N ARG A 291 18.63 2.34 -18.88
CA ARG A 291 19.89 3.12 -18.84
C ARG A 291 19.93 4.30 -19.82
N LEU A 292 19.19 4.23 -20.92
CA LEU A 292 19.10 5.31 -21.94
C LEU A 292 18.22 6.47 -21.48
N TRP A 293 17.23 6.21 -20.62
CA TRP A 293 16.27 7.23 -20.15
C TRP A 293 16.32 7.51 -18.64
N ALA A 294 16.96 6.66 -17.84
CA ALA A 294 17.34 7.08 -16.50
C ALA A 294 18.43 8.16 -16.66
N PRO A 295 18.28 9.34 -16.03
CA PRO A 295 19.44 10.19 -15.81
C PRO A 295 20.51 9.33 -15.18
N ALA A 296 21.77 9.49 -15.60
CA ALA A 296 22.89 8.82 -14.97
C ALA A 296 22.70 8.98 -13.46
N LYS A 297 22.33 7.89 -12.77
CA LYS A 297 22.32 7.92 -11.32
C LYS A 297 23.78 8.21 -10.99
N GLU A 298 24.05 9.39 -10.44
CA GLU A 298 25.24 9.61 -9.64
C GLU A 298 25.11 8.65 -8.46
N THR A 299 25.37 7.37 -8.71
CA THR A 299 25.68 6.44 -7.67
C THR A 299 26.98 6.96 -7.10
N ALA A 300 26.94 7.33 -5.81
CA ALA A 300 28.15 7.60 -5.05
C ALA A 300 29.20 6.52 -5.42
N PRO A 301 30.46 6.89 -5.66
CA PRO A 301 31.51 5.96 -6.15
C PRO A 301 31.58 4.65 -5.36
N ASP A 302 31.16 4.69 -4.10
CA ASP A 302 31.29 3.61 -3.12
C ASP A 302 29.94 2.95 -2.74
N ALA A 303 28.85 3.24 -3.46
CA ALA A 303 27.56 2.62 -3.18
C ALA A 303 27.63 1.10 -3.44
N PRO A 304 27.30 0.23 -2.46
CA PRO A 304 27.30 -1.22 -2.64
C PRO A 304 26.43 -1.60 -3.84
N ARG A 305 26.97 -2.41 -4.76
CA ARG A 305 26.16 -3.03 -5.81
C ARG A 305 25.31 -4.10 -5.17
N TRP A 306 24.05 -3.80 -4.91
CA TRP A 306 23.09 -4.77 -4.40
C TRP A 306 22.87 -5.86 -5.46
N ASP A 307 23.46 -7.03 -5.25
CA ASP A 307 23.23 -8.26 -5.99
C ASP A 307 22.44 -9.29 -5.14
N GLY A 308 21.65 -10.14 -5.80
CA GLY A 308 20.91 -11.23 -5.14
C GLY A 308 19.43 -10.96 -4.79
N PRO A 309 18.79 -11.88 -4.02
CA PRO A 309 17.34 -11.86 -3.75
C PRO A 309 16.84 -10.63 -2.97
N LEU A 310 17.72 -9.97 -2.22
CA LEU A 310 17.41 -8.77 -1.43
C LEU A 310 17.03 -7.57 -2.32
N PHE A 311 17.53 -7.50 -3.56
CA PHE A 311 17.13 -6.52 -4.56
C PHE A 311 15.62 -6.51 -4.83
N TRP A 312 14.96 -7.68 -4.74
CA TRP A 312 13.54 -7.85 -5.03
C TRP A 312 12.64 -7.69 -3.79
N GLY A 313 13.17 -8.00 -2.60
CA GLY A 313 12.42 -7.94 -1.34
C GLY A 313 12.52 -6.59 -0.61
N ARG A 314 13.62 -5.85 -0.81
CA ARG A 314 13.90 -4.57 -0.14
C ARG A 314 14.61 -3.59 -1.09
N PRO A 315 13.96 -3.09 -2.15
CA PRO A 315 14.57 -2.17 -3.12
C PRO A 315 14.79 -0.75 -2.57
N ASN A 316 14.86 -0.58 -1.25
CA ASN A 316 15.06 0.74 -0.65
C ASN A 316 16.55 1.06 -0.66
N VAL A 317 16.91 2.20 -1.25
CA VAL A 317 18.29 2.73 -1.29
C VAL A 317 18.87 2.92 0.12
N TYR A 318 18.01 2.91 1.14
CA TYR A 318 18.34 3.11 2.56
C TYR A 318 18.08 1.87 3.43
N ALA A 319 18.26 0.65 2.89
CA ALA A 319 17.98 -0.58 3.62
C ALA A 319 18.86 -0.74 4.87
N GLU A 320 20.18 -0.52 4.74
CA GLU A 320 21.13 -0.58 5.86
C GLU A 320 20.77 0.46 6.93
N GLU A 321 20.45 1.69 6.53
CA GLU A 321 20.04 2.75 7.44
C GLU A 321 18.71 2.44 8.14
N THR A 322 17.81 1.72 7.47
CA THR A 322 16.55 1.26 8.06
C THR A 322 16.84 0.20 9.12
N ASP A 323 17.68 -0.79 8.81
CA ASP A 323 18.03 -1.86 9.74
C ASP A 323 18.76 -1.31 10.98
N ALA A 324 19.71 -0.38 10.80
CA ALA A 324 20.39 0.30 11.89
C ALA A 324 19.42 1.11 12.78
N LEU A 325 18.42 1.77 12.17
CA LEU A 325 17.36 2.45 12.92
C LEU A 325 16.52 1.44 13.73
N MET A 326 16.11 0.32 13.12
CA MET A 326 15.30 -0.69 13.82
C MET A 326 16.06 -1.29 15.01
N GLU A 327 17.35 -1.57 14.83
CA GLU A 327 18.22 -2.08 15.90
C GLU A 327 18.34 -1.06 17.04
N HIS A 328 18.58 0.21 16.74
CA HIS A 328 18.64 1.27 17.73
C HIS A 328 17.31 1.39 18.50
N LEU A 329 16.17 1.44 17.80
CA LEU A 329 14.86 1.55 18.43
C LEU A 329 14.57 0.36 19.33
N ARG A 330 14.85 -0.86 18.85
CA ARG A 330 14.64 -2.09 19.63
C ARG A 330 15.48 -2.13 20.91
N LYS A 331 16.72 -1.65 20.86
CA LYS A 331 17.66 -1.71 22.00
C LYS A 331 17.46 -0.58 23.02
N PHE A 332 17.12 0.63 22.56
CA PHE A 332 17.17 1.83 23.40
C PHE A 332 15.83 2.53 23.60
N VAL A 333 14.83 2.27 22.75
CA VAL A 333 13.55 3.00 22.76
C VAL A 333 12.36 2.08 23.07
N ALA A 334 12.36 0.83 22.58
CA ALA A 334 11.25 -0.07 22.79
C ALA A 334 11.00 -0.31 24.31
N PRO A 335 9.73 -0.42 24.75
CA PRO A 335 8.49 -0.39 23.96
C PRO A 335 7.79 0.99 23.91
N GLU A 336 8.54 2.10 23.94
CA GLU A 336 7.95 3.45 23.99
C GLU A 336 7.21 3.86 22.70
N PRO A 337 6.16 4.71 22.77
CA PRO A 337 5.49 5.24 21.59
C PRO A 337 6.40 6.18 20.78
N VAL A 338 6.54 5.90 19.49
CA VAL A 338 7.38 6.64 18.55
C VAL A 338 6.51 7.41 17.55
N LEU A 339 6.84 8.69 17.38
CA LEU A 339 6.36 9.50 16.27
C LEU A 339 7.34 9.41 15.10
N ALA A 340 6.86 9.03 13.92
CA ALA A 340 7.69 8.98 12.71
C ALA A 340 6.83 9.26 11.48
N ASN A 341 7.47 9.56 10.35
CA ASN A 341 6.72 9.70 9.10
C ASN A 341 5.96 8.40 8.75
N PHE A 342 4.91 8.53 7.94
CA PHE A 342 4.05 7.40 7.60
C PHE A 342 4.81 6.27 6.88
N GLY A 343 5.87 6.60 6.13
CA GLY A 343 6.62 5.66 5.30
C GLY A 343 7.43 4.65 6.12
N ILE A 344 8.00 5.06 7.25
CA ILE A 344 8.84 4.20 8.11
C ILE A 344 8.07 3.58 9.28
N SER A 345 6.89 4.12 9.62
CA SER A 345 6.11 3.70 10.79
C SER A 345 5.75 2.20 10.78
N ALA A 346 5.48 1.60 9.62
CA ALA A 346 5.23 0.16 9.51
C ALA A 346 6.45 -0.68 9.94
N ALA A 347 7.65 -0.25 9.55
CA ALA A 347 8.88 -0.94 9.91
C ALA A 347 9.17 -0.79 11.41
N ILE A 348 9.00 0.42 11.96
CA ILE A 348 9.17 0.68 13.40
C ILE A 348 8.26 -0.21 14.25
N ALA A 349 6.97 -0.29 13.89
CA ALA A 349 6.01 -1.12 14.61
C ALA A 349 6.34 -2.62 14.54
N THR A 350 6.83 -3.09 13.39
CA THR A 350 7.06 -4.52 13.16
C THR A 350 8.41 -5.00 13.67
N TYR A 351 9.48 -4.23 13.43
CA TYR A 351 10.87 -4.63 13.65
C TYR A 351 11.55 -3.85 14.77
N GLY A 352 11.14 -2.59 14.99
CA GLY A 352 11.63 -1.77 16.10
C GLY A 352 10.92 -2.04 17.42
N GLY A 353 9.82 -2.79 17.43
CA GLY A 353 9.08 -3.14 18.66
C GLY A 353 8.43 -1.96 19.38
N CYS A 354 8.28 -0.82 18.69
CA CYS A 354 7.74 0.40 19.28
C CYS A 354 6.30 0.65 18.76
N PRO A 355 5.33 0.96 19.62
CA PRO A 355 4.05 1.51 19.19
C PRO A 355 4.26 2.78 18.35
N VAL A 356 3.48 2.97 17.28
CA VAL A 356 3.61 4.15 16.41
C VAL A 356 2.40 5.07 16.50
N VAL A 357 2.64 6.37 16.56
CA VAL A 357 1.57 7.38 16.61
C VAL A 357 0.82 7.51 15.28
N LEU A 358 1.56 7.44 14.18
CA LEU A 358 1.02 7.53 12.83
C LEU A 358 0.93 6.13 12.22
N HIS A 359 -0.28 5.65 12.01
CA HIS A 359 -0.51 4.35 11.41
C HIS A 359 -0.22 4.38 9.90
N PRO A 360 0.46 3.37 9.32
CA PRO A 360 0.87 3.36 7.91
C PRO A 360 -0.28 3.16 6.89
N LYS A 361 -1.55 3.31 7.29
CA LYS A 361 -2.72 3.00 6.45
C LYS A 361 -3.72 4.17 6.44
N PHE A 362 -3.97 4.74 5.27
CA PHE A 362 -4.74 5.98 5.05
C PHE A 362 -6.28 5.80 4.89
N GLU A 363 -6.85 4.67 5.32
CA GLU A 363 -8.24 4.32 4.97
C GLU A 363 -9.30 5.16 5.69
N THR A 364 -9.06 5.52 6.94
CA THR A 364 -10.04 6.23 7.77
C THR A 364 -9.81 7.74 7.78
N PRO A 365 -10.86 8.58 7.76
CA PRO A 365 -10.74 10.04 7.84
C PRO A 365 -9.90 10.53 9.04
N GLU A 366 -10.02 9.87 10.19
CA GLU A 366 -9.33 10.23 11.43
C GLU A 366 -7.81 10.09 11.30
N ILE A 367 -7.35 8.97 10.73
CA ILE A 367 -5.91 8.76 10.45
C ILE A 367 -5.41 9.80 9.43
N ARG A 368 -6.18 10.10 8.38
CA ARG A 368 -5.78 11.12 7.40
C ARG A 368 -5.65 12.51 8.03
N ARG A 369 -6.60 12.88 8.89
CA ARG A 369 -6.55 14.14 9.64
C ARG A 369 -5.33 14.18 10.55
N LYS A 370 -5.04 13.10 11.27
CA LYS A 370 -3.85 13.00 12.13
C LYS A 370 -2.54 13.17 11.37
N VAL A 371 -2.44 12.63 10.15
CA VAL A 371 -1.26 12.83 9.30
C VAL A 371 -1.16 14.26 8.78
N GLN A 372 -2.30 14.91 8.50
CA GLN A 372 -2.33 16.33 8.16
C GLN A 372 -1.83 17.18 9.33
N GLU A 373 -2.41 16.99 10.52
CA GLU A 373 -2.03 17.69 11.76
C GLU A 373 -0.53 17.51 12.05
N TYR A 374 0.00 16.28 11.91
CA TYR A 374 1.43 16.01 12.04
C TYR A 374 2.29 16.87 11.10
N GLY A 375 1.95 16.89 9.82
CA GLY A 375 2.74 17.64 8.84
C GLY A 375 2.61 19.14 9.05
N GLU A 376 1.42 19.63 9.42
CA GLU A 376 1.20 21.05 9.72
C GLU A 376 2.01 21.45 10.96
N ALA A 377 1.96 20.68 12.05
CA ALA A 377 2.79 20.92 13.23
C ALA A 377 4.29 20.91 12.92
N LEU A 378 4.74 20.02 12.03
CA LEU A 378 6.15 19.88 11.70
C LEU A 378 6.67 20.98 10.74
N PHE A 379 5.88 21.39 9.74
CA PHE A 379 6.34 22.29 8.67
C PHE A 379 5.77 23.71 8.72
N LEU A 380 4.61 23.90 9.37
CA LEU A 380 4.03 25.24 9.58
C LEU A 380 4.29 25.76 11.00
N GLY A 381 4.39 24.86 11.97
CA GLY A 381 4.65 25.22 13.36
C GLY A 381 6.13 25.27 13.75
N ASP A 382 6.39 25.87 14.91
CA ASP A 382 7.71 25.91 15.54
C ASP A 382 7.97 24.69 16.44
N GLU A 383 9.13 24.67 17.12
CA GLU A 383 9.52 23.57 18.01
C GLU A 383 8.52 23.35 19.15
N ASP A 384 7.95 24.44 19.70
CA ASP A 384 7.04 24.40 20.83
C ASP A 384 5.68 23.82 20.44
N GLU A 385 5.13 24.27 19.31
CA GLU A 385 3.88 23.75 18.76
C GLU A 385 4.02 22.27 18.38
N PHE A 386 5.15 21.88 17.77
CA PHE A 386 5.42 20.49 17.42
C PHE A 386 5.55 19.60 18.66
N ARG A 387 6.29 20.05 19.68
CA ARG A 387 6.39 19.37 20.97
C ARG A 387 5.01 19.16 21.59
N GLY A 388 4.21 20.22 21.70
CA GLY A 388 2.90 20.17 22.33
C GLY A 388 1.97 19.18 21.64
N TRP A 389 1.98 19.17 20.30
CA TRP A 389 1.23 18.19 19.53
C TRP A 389 1.74 16.76 19.76
N MET A 390 3.05 16.53 19.70
CA MET A 390 3.67 15.22 19.91
C MET A 390 3.36 14.63 21.30
N GLU A 391 3.49 15.42 22.36
CA GLU A 391 3.17 15.01 23.73
C GLU A 391 1.68 14.70 23.92
N ALA A 392 0.80 15.50 23.30
CA ALA A 392 -0.65 15.23 23.33
C ALA A 392 -1.01 13.89 22.66
N GLN A 393 -0.17 13.40 21.74
CA GLN A 393 -0.31 12.06 21.15
C GLN A 393 0.37 10.95 21.96
N GLY A 394 1.05 11.29 23.05
CA GLY A 394 1.74 10.34 23.95
C GLY A 394 3.08 9.84 23.43
N ALA A 395 3.68 10.46 22.41
CA ALA A 395 5.03 10.10 21.96
C ALA A 395 6.10 10.84 22.75
N THR A 396 7.16 10.11 23.09
CA THR A 396 8.37 10.63 23.78
C THR A 396 9.58 10.70 22.85
N VAL A 397 9.52 9.98 21.72
CA VAL A 397 10.58 9.87 20.73
C VAL A 397 10.07 10.22 19.33
N TYR A 398 10.81 11.05 18.62
CA TYR A 398 10.55 11.44 17.24
C TYR A 398 11.66 10.92 16.31
N VAL A 399 11.27 10.27 15.22
CA VAL A 399 12.16 9.83 14.15
C VAL A 399 11.94 10.71 12.93
N HIS A 400 12.93 11.56 12.66
CA HIS A 400 12.96 12.43 11.49
C HIS A 400 13.59 11.71 10.30
N SER A 401 12.94 11.81 9.13
CA SER A 401 13.47 11.29 7.85
C SER A 401 14.09 12.43 7.05
N MET A 402 15.38 12.32 6.75
CA MET A 402 16.13 13.33 6.00
C MET A 402 15.68 13.44 4.54
N GLY A 403 15.83 14.61 3.93
CA GLY A 403 15.57 14.86 2.51
C GLY A 403 14.21 15.52 2.24
N GLU A 404 13.52 16.03 3.26
CA GLU A 404 12.26 16.77 3.08
C GLU A 404 12.51 18.15 2.45
N PHE A 405 13.75 18.65 2.49
CA PHE A 405 14.17 19.90 1.85
C PHE A 405 14.95 19.70 0.53
N ALA A 406 15.07 18.47 0.01
CA ALA A 406 15.79 18.22 -1.23
C ALA A 406 15.14 18.97 -2.41
N THR A 407 15.94 19.50 -3.34
CA THR A 407 15.42 20.21 -4.53
C THR A 407 14.77 19.28 -5.55
N ILE A 408 15.05 17.98 -5.45
CA ILE A 408 14.56 16.95 -6.36
C ILE A 408 13.13 16.54 -5.96
N GLN A 409 12.20 16.65 -6.90
CA GLN A 409 10.80 16.20 -6.77
C GLN A 409 10.09 16.70 -5.49
N PRO A 410 9.98 18.03 -5.27
CA PRO A 410 9.35 18.59 -4.08
C PRO A 410 7.88 18.14 -3.90
N GLY A 411 7.19 17.77 -4.98
CA GLY A 411 5.86 17.18 -4.91
C GLY A 411 5.78 15.90 -4.08
N LEU A 412 6.86 15.15 -3.89
CA LEU A 412 6.84 13.92 -3.09
C LEU A 412 7.18 14.15 -1.60
N GLN A 413 7.50 15.39 -1.23
CA GLN A 413 7.88 15.76 0.13
C GLN A 413 6.67 16.22 0.92
N MET A 414 6.71 16.00 2.24
CA MET A 414 5.63 16.38 3.14
C MET A 414 5.40 17.90 3.14
N ARG A 415 6.46 18.70 2.92
CA ARG A 415 6.37 20.15 2.79
C ARG A 415 5.42 20.60 1.67
N TYR A 416 5.39 19.90 0.53
CA TYR A 416 4.39 20.16 -0.51
C TYR A 416 3.00 19.70 -0.04
N MET A 417 2.91 18.53 0.61
CA MET A 417 1.63 17.95 1.04
C MET A 417 0.86 18.86 1.99
N VAL A 418 1.56 19.63 2.82
CA VAL A 418 0.96 20.60 3.77
C VAL A 418 0.95 22.04 3.27
N ASN A 419 1.23 22.26 1.98
CA ASN A 419 1.25 23.60 1.39
C ASN A 419 2.30 24.55 2.01
N ALA A 420 3.47 24.01 2.35
CA ALA A 420 4.58 24.72 2.97
C ALA A 420 5.87 24.48 2.17
N LEU A 421 5.94 24.91 0.90
CA LEU A 421 7.11 24.69 0.05
C LEU A 421 8.39 25.33 0.61
N GLU A 422 8.24 26.53 1.19
CA GLU A 422 9.28 27.26 1.89
C GLU A 422 8.83 27.51 3.34
N PRO A 423 8.99 26.50 4.23
CA PRO A 423 8.72 26.66 5.66
C PRO A 423 9.53 27.81 6.24
N ALA A 424 8.99 28.46 7.28
CA ALA A 424 9.71 29.48 8.05
C ALA A 424 11.05 28.95 8.59
N THR A 425 12.00 29.84 8.84
CA THR A 425 13.35 29.44 9.31
C THR A 425 13.32 28.74 10.65
N ASN A 426 12.40 29.13 11.54
CA ASN A 426 12.14 28.54 12.85
C ASN A 426 11.17 27.34 12.82
N ALA A 427 10.71 26.90 11.65
CA ALA A 427 9.83 25.73 11.56
C ALA A 427 10.54 24.49 12.10
N ALA A 428 9.81 23.64 12.86
CA ALA A 428 10.39 22.47 13.51
C ALA A 428 11.14 21.56 12.53
N ALA A 429 10.59 21.34 11.32
CA ALA A 429 11.23 20.55 10.27
C ALA A 429 12.65 21.04 9.92
N ARG A 430 12.86 22.36 9.83
CA ARG A 430 14.19 22.91 9.52
C ARG A 430 15.15 22.74 10.68
N LEU A 431 14.69 22.89 11.92
CA LEU A 431 15.51 22.66 13.10
C LEU A 431 15.97 21.20 13.16
N PHE A 432 15.07 20.22 12.99
CA PHE A 432 15.44 18.80 13.00
C PHE A 432 16.40 18.40 11.86
N GLU A 433 16.21 18.93 10.64
CA GLU A 433 17.00 18.53 9.48
C GLU A 433 18.34 19.28 9.38
N GLN A 434 18.35 20.58 9.68
CA GLN A 434 19.50 21.45 9.37
C GLN A 434 20.24 21.95 10.61
N ARG A 435 19.54 22.18 11.73
CA ARG A 435 20.08 22.86 12.92
C ARG A 435 19.68 22.16 14.23
N PRO A 436 19.94 20.85 14.37
CA PRO A 436 19.48 20.07 15.53
C PRO A 436 20.09 20.55 16.86
N GLU A 437 21.22 21.24 16.82
CA GLU A 437 21.89 21.85 17.96
C GLU A 437 21.11 23.03 18.57
N GLU A 438 20.22 23.66 17.81
CA GLU A 438 19.37 24.76 18.31
C GLU A 438 18.12 24.27 19.05
N LEU A 439 17.83 22.96 19.03
CA LEU A 439 16.64 22.38 19.65
C LEU A 439 16.69 22.49 21.18
N GLN A 440 15.73 23.21 21.74
CA GLN A 440 15.62 23.44 23.18
C GLN A 440 14.99 22.24 23.89
N HIS A 441 13.97 21.65 23.30
CA HIS A 441 13.13 20.60 23.88
C HIS A 441 13.51 19.19 23.44
N PHE A 442 14.34 19.05 22.42
CA PHE A 442 14.73 17.74 21.90
C PHE A 442 16.21 17.45 22.10
N GLN A 443 16.53 16.21 22.43
CA GLN A 443 17.89 15.69 22.53
C GLN A 443 18.10 14.63 21.45
N ALA A 444 19.13 14.79 20.62
CA ALA A 444 19.49 13.81 19.60
C ALA A 444 20.08 12.54 20.26
N GLN A 445 19.63 11.36 19.82
CA GLN A 445 20.10 10.06 20.34
C GLN A 445 20.78 9.20 19.28
N PHE A 446 20.36 9.32 18.03
CA PHE A 446 20.88 8.54 16.91
C PHE A 446 20.81 9.34 15.63
N ALA A 447 21.79 9.14 14.76
CA ALA A 447 21.80 9.67 13.41
C ALA A 447 22.45 8.68 12.46
N ASN A 448 21.89 8.58 11.27
CA ASN A 448 22.55 7.99 10.11
C ASN A 448 22.26 8.85 8.87
N ARG A 449 22.66 8.38 7.69
CA ARG A 449 22.48 9.13 6.43
C ARG A 449 21.02 9.48 6.13
N LYS A 450 20.04 8.70 6.60
CA LYS A 450 18.62 8.87 6.27
C LYS A 450 17.74 9.26 7.44
N TYR A 451 18.07 8.87 8.66
CA TYR A 451 17.21 8.99 9.83
C TYR A 451 17.94 9.64 10.99
N ARG A 452 17.21 10.45 11.76
CA ARG A 452 17.64 11.02 13.04
C ARG A 452 16.59 10.73 14.10
N VAL A 453 17.03 10.35 15.28
CA VAL A 453 16.16 10.04 16.43
C VAL A 453 16.36 11.10 17.49
N PHE A 454 15.25 11.70 17.91
CA PHE A 454 15.19 12.75 18.91
C PHE A 454 14.30 12.33 20.07
N ARG A 455 14.70 12.63 21.29
CA ARG A 455 13.95 12.39 22.51
C ARG A 455 13.53 13.71 23.14
N LEU A 456 12.31 13.77 23.66
CA LEU A 456 11.83 14.94 24.41
C LEU A 456 12.57 15.08 25.75
N LYS A 457 13.05 16.30 26.03
CA LYS A 457 13.56 16.70 27.34
C LYS A 457 12.37 17.04 28.25
N ASN A 458 12.44 16.63 29.51
CA ASN A 458 11.49 17.01 30.57
C ASN A 458 10.01 16.74 30.20
N SER A 459 9.72 15.56 29.64
CA SER A 459 8.35 15.20 29.25
C SER A 459 7.55 14.66 30.43
N THR A 460 6.36 15.21 30.65
CA THR A 460 5.42 14.70 31.66
C THR A 460 4.92 13.29 31.35
N VAL A 461 4.91 12.91 30.06
CA VAL A 461 4.58 11.55 29.61
C VAL A 461 5.73 10.61 29.94
N ALA A 462 6.97 11.01 29.65
CA ALA A 462 8.17 10.23 29.98
C ALA A 462 8.29 10.02 31.51
N ALA A 463 8.09 11.06 32.32
CA ALA A 463 8.15 10.96 33.78
C ALA A 463 7.09 9.99 34.35
N ARG A 464 5.85 10.02 33.84
CA ARG A 464 4.82 9.05 34.24
C ARG A 464 5.19 7.62 33.85
N MET A 465 5.74 7.43 32.66
CA MET A 465 6.18 6.11 32.19
C MET A 465 7.41 5.62 32.97
N ALA A 466 8.33 6.50 33.33
CA ALA A 466 9.46 6.22 34.21
C ALA A 466 9.00 5.74 35.58
N ASN A 467 8.04 6.44 36.20
CA ASN A 467 7.45 6.03 37.48
C ASN A 467 6.80 4.65 37.41
N HIS A 468 6.09 4.36 36.32
CA HIS A 468 5.50 3.04 36.11
C HIS A 468 6.56 1.94 36.01
N LEU A 469 7.62 2.16 35.21
CA LEU A 469 8.74 1.23 35.05
C LEU A 469 9.53 1.05 36.35
N ALA A 470 9.75 2.14 37.10
CA ALA A 470 10.39 2.09 38.41
C ALA A 470 9.60 1.25 39.40
N GLY A 471 8.26 1.38 39.44
CA GLY A 471 7.40 0.52 40.24
C GLY A 471 7.48 -0.96 39.82
N GLN A 472 7.48 -1.25 38.51
CA GLN A 472 7.68 -2.61 38.00
C GLN A 472 9.07 -3.18 38.29
N ALA A 473 10.09 -2.30 38.36
CA ALA A 473 11.46 -2.66 38.70
C ALA A 473 11.58 -3.02 40.18
N GLN A 474 10.95 -2.23 41.04
CA GLN A 474 10.85 -2.49 42.48
C GLN A 474 10.17 -3.83 42.77
N VAL A 475 9.02 -4.10 42.14
CA VAL A 475 8.33 -5.40 42.28
C VAL A 475 9.19 -6.56 41.75
N ALA A 476 9.94 -6.36 40.66
CA ALA A 476 10.86 -7.39 40.17
C ALA A 476 12.01 -7.66 41.15
N LEU A 477 12.55 -6.61 41.78
CA LEU A 477 13.59 -6.70 42.79
C LEU A 477 13.10 -7.49 44.02
N GLU A 478 11.90 -7.16 44.51
CA GLU A 478 11.26 -7.85 45.64
C GLU A 478 11.01 -9.34 45.38
N ASN A 479 10.75 -9.70 44.12
CA ASN A 479 10.55 -11.09 43.70
C ASN A 479 11.87 -11.82 43.35
N GLY A 480 13.04 -11.20 43.54
CA GLY A 480 14.34 -11.80 43.25
C GLY A 480 14.75 -11.81 41.76
N ALA A 481 13.97 -11.18 40.87
CA ALA A 481 14.26 -11.11 39.44
C ALA A 481 15.21 -9.95 39.12
N LEU A 482 16.48 -10.07 39.56
CA LEU A 482 17.48 -8.99 39.54
C LEU A 482 17.73 -8.38 38.15
N ASN A 483 17.86 -9.19 37.10
CA ASN A 483 18.08 -8.70 35.74
C ASN A 483 16.89 -7.90 35.21
N GLN A 484 15.66 -8.36 35.48
CA GLN A 484 14.45 -7.65 35.08
C GLN A 484 14.30 -6.33 35.84
N ALA A 485 14.61 -6.34 37.14
CA ALA A 485 14.61 -5.14 37.97
C ALA A 485 15.60 -4.10 37.44
N ALA A 486 16.84 -4.50 37.18
CA ALA A 486 17.85 -3.61 36.65
C ALA A 486 17.53 -3.08 35.25
N ASN A 487 17.07 -3.94 34.33
CA ASN A 487 16.71 -3.53 32.97
C ASN A 487 15.57 -2.49 32.97
N ARG A 488 14.55 -2.70 33.81
CA ARG A 488 13.41 -1.77 33.95
C ARG A 488 13.83 -0.47 34.63
N ALA A 489 14.64 -0.53 35.68
CA ALA A 489 15.14 0.66 36.37
C ALA A 489 16.08 1.48 35.47
N ALA A 490 16.97 0.83 34.72
CA ALA A 490 17.79 1.49 33.71
C ALA A 490 16.94 2.14 32.61
N HIS A 491 15.83 1.51 32.20
CA HIS A 491 14.89 2.13 31.26
C HIS A 491 14.19 3.34 31.86
N ALA A 492 13.72 3.26 33.10
CA ALA A 492 13.12 4.39 33.81
C ALA A 492 14.09 5.58 33.89
N LEU A 493 15.37 5.34 34.18
CA LEU A 493 16.40 6.40 34.23
C LEU A 493 16.72 7.01 32.86
N ARG A 494 16.53 6.28 31.75
CA ARG A 494 16.62 6.86 30.39
C ARG A 494 15.47 7.81 30.08
N LEU A 495 14.31 7.58 30.68
CA LEU A 495 13.13 8.43 30.52
C LEU A 495 13.20 9.66 31.43
N ASP A 496 13.62 9.44 32.67
CA ASP A 496 13.71 10.43 33.72
C ASP A 496 14.91 10.12 34.62
N ALA A 497 16.00 10.83 34.40
CA ALA A 497 17.25 10.62 35.13
C ALA A 497 17.12 10.95 36.64
N GLU A 498 16.14 11.78 37.01
CA GLU A 498 15.89 12.21 38.38
C GLU A 498 14.96 11.25 39.15
N ASN A 499 14.57 10.13 38.54
CA ASN A 499 13.67 9.16 39.16
C ASN A 499 14.32 8.43 40.35
N GLU A 500 14.06 8.90 41.57
CA GLU A 500 14.67 8.37 42.81
C GLU A 500 14.44 6.87 42.99
N THR A 501 13.23 6.37 42.74
CA THR A 501 12.89 4.95 42.87
C THR A 501 13.72 4.07 41.93
N ALA A 502 13.91 4.50 40.68
CA ALA A 502 14.75 3.78 39.74
C ALA A 502 16.24 3.81 40.15
N GLN A 503 16.73 4.93 40.66
CA GLN A 503 18.10 5.03 41.19
C GLN A 503 18.32 4.06 42.36
N ASP A 504 17.34 3.96 43.28
CA ASP A 504 17.37 3.03 44.40
C ASP A 504 17.42 1.57 43.95
N VAL A 505 16.56 1.19 43.00
CA VAL A 505 16.53 -0.18 42.46
C VAL A 505 17.85 -0.53 41.79
N VAL A 506 18.45 0.37 41.00
CA VAL A 506 19.77 0.12 40.39
C VAL A 506 20.84 -0.05 41.47
N ARG A 507 20.91 0.85 42.46
CA ARG A 507 21.88 0.74 43.57
C ARG A 507 21.74 -0.59 44.30
N HIS A 508 20.52 -1.01 44.59
CA HIS A 508 20.25 -2.25 45.32
C HIS A 508 20.56 -3.49 44.48
N ALA A 509 20.13 -3.51 43.22
CA ALA A 509 20.42 -4.62 42.30
C ALA A 509 21.93 -4.78 42.05
N SER A 510 22.66 -3.67 41.86
CA SER A 510 24.12 -3.70 41.71
C SER A 510 24.82 -4.23 42.96
N ALA A 511 24.41 -3.78 44.16
CA ALA A 511 24.98 -4.28 45.41
C ALA A 511 24.75 -5.79 45.61
N LEU A 512 23.58 -6.32 45.21
CA LEU A 512 23.28 -7.75 45.27
C LEU A 512 24.11 -8.58 44.27
N LEU A 513 24.32 -8.06 43.06
CA LEU A 513 25.18 -8.69 42.06
C LEU A 513 26.65 -8.71 42.51
N GLU A 514 27.15 -7.61 43.06
CA GLU A 514 28.51 -7.53 43.64
C GLU A 514 28.70 -8.45 44.84
N ALA A 515 27.64 -8.71 45.61
CA ALA A 515 27.64 -9.67 46.71
C ALA A 515 27.58 -11.15 46.25
N GLY A 516 27.58 -11.41 44.93
CA GLY A 516 27.59 -12.76 44.35
C GLY A 516 26.22 -13.43 44.28
N VAL A 517 25.13 -12.67 44.42
CA VAL A 517 23.77 -13.19 44.23
C VAL A 517 23.47 -13.22 42.72
N HIS A 518 23.80 -14.35 42.08
CA HIS A 518 23.43 -14.60 40.70
C HIS A 518 22.01 -15.21 40.63
N ALA A 519 21.16 -14.64 39.78
CA ALA A 519 19.84 -15.20 39.51
C ALA A 519 19.98 -16.42 38.59
N GLU A 520 19.17 -17.47 38.79
CA GLU A 520 19.25 -18.74 38.03
C GLU A 520 19.02 -18.60 36.51
N ASP A 521 18.56 -17.45 36.03
CA ASP A 521 18.45 -17.12 34.61
C ASP A 521 19.70 -16.35 34.13
N ASP A 522 20.85 -17.02 34.20
CA ASP A 522 22.13 -16.51 33.73
C ASP A 522 22.33 -16.81 32.23
N LEU A 523 22.47 -15.75 31.42
CA LEU A 523 23.60 -15.48 30.52
C LEU A 523 23.21 -14.36 29.52
N ASN A 524 24.02 -13.29 29.50
CA ASN A 524 24.28 -12.43 28.33
C ASN A 524 23.42 -11.18 28.00
N ASP A 525 23.15 -10.23 28.92
CA ASP A 525 22.59 -8.91 28.51
C ASP A 525 23.28 -7.65 29.09
N TRP A 526 24.07 -7.76 30.17
CA TRP A 526 24.71 -6.57 30.77
C TRP A 526 25.98 -6.08 30.06
N ALA A 527 26.71 -6.96 29.37
CA ALA A 527 28.00 -6.61 28.75
C ALA A 527 27.88 -5.73 27.50
N ASP A 528 26.69 -5.65 26.89
CA ASP A 528 26.45 -4.94 25.64
C ASP A 528 25.74 -3.59 25.81
N MET A 529 25.57 -3.09 27.03
CA MET A 529 25.07 -1.74 27.28
C MET A 529 26.22 -0.74 27.04
N PRO A 530 26.24 0.01 25.92
CA PRO A 530 27.31 0.98 25.72
C PRO A 530 27.21 2.06 26.80
N ALA A 531 28.38 2.51 27.25
CA ALA A 531 28.54 3.72 28.02
C ALA A 531 27.72 4.83 27.35
N TRP A 532 26.72 5.35 28.08
CA TRP A 532 26.01 6.62 27.88
C TRP A 532 26.13 7.20 26.47
N ALA A 533 25.01 7.14 25.71
CA ALA A 533 24.88 7.63 24.34
C ALA A 533 25.90 8.73 23.99
N PRO A 534 26.71 8.57 22.91
CA PRO A 534 27.84 9.44 22.65
C PRO A 534 27.39 10.91 22.69
N ALA A 535 28.13 11.72 23.46
CA ALA A 535 27.84 13.14 23.69
C ALA A 535 27.75 13.96 22.37
N GLN A 536 28.19 13.39 21.25
CA GLN A 536 28.04 13.95 19.91
C GLN A 536 27.76 12.84 18.88
N PRO A 537 26.50 12.59 18.49
CA PRO A 537 26.17 11.63 17.43
C PRO A 537 26.55 12.13 16.02
N TRP A 538 27.20 13.30 15.90
CA TRP A 538 27.44 14.03 14.66
C TRP A 538 28.89 14.03 14.16
N GLN A 539 29.78 13.21 14.73
CA GLN A 539 31.14 13.13 14.21
C GLN A 539 31.16 12.31 12.92
N GLU A 540 31.42 13.00 11.81
CA GLU A 540 31.58 12.46 10.47
C GLU A 540 32.59 11.29 10.44
N LYS A 541 32.21 10.22 9.75
CA LYS A 541 33.13 9.30 9.10
C LYS A 541 32.82 9.24 7.63
#